data_AF-A0A222FII2-F1
#
_entry.id   AF-A0A222FII2-F1
#
_cell.length_a   1.000
_cell.length_b   1.000
_cell.length_c   1.000
_cell.angle_alpha   90.00
_cell.angle_beta   90.00
_cell.angle_gamma   90.00
#
_symmetry.space_group_name_H-M   'P 1'
#
loop_
_entity.id
_entity.type
_entity.pdbx_description
1 polymer ?
#
loop_
_entity_poly.entity_id
_entity_poly.type
_entity_poly.pdbx_seq_one_letter_code
_entity_poly.pdbx_strand_id
1 'polypeptide(L)'
;MDSTERFKQYFQQLPDCYRPDAVGIKDLEQVLRDRIERYLNTEIYIGASKPMKGTYSLLSQGSGVSRSYIWKFFNGKSICLTNMNRLADYFGVTYVVSNFPVE
;
A
#
# COMPACT_ATOMS: atom_id res chain seq x y z
N MET A 1 -7.70 4.71 24.80
CA MET A 1 -7.74 5.28 23.42
C MET A 1 -6.85 4.41 22.57
N ASP A 2 -7.33 3.90 21.43
CA ASP A 2 -6.51 3.05 20.55
C ASP A 2 -5.25 3.81 20.09
N SER A 3 -4.11 3.13 20.07
CA SER A 3 -2.82 3.73 19.67
C SER A 3 -2.90 4.34 18.26
N THR A 4 -3.63 3.68 17.35
CA THR A 4 -3.92 4.17 15.99
C THR A 4 -4.58 5.54 16.01
N GLU A 5 -5.63 5.72 16.82
CA GLU A 5 -6.38 6.97 16.90
C GLU A 5 -5.54 8.09 17.50
N ARG A 6 -4.67 7.78 18.47
CA ARG A 6 -3.71 8.75 19.01
C ARG A 6 -2.72 9.22 17.94
N PHE A 7 -2.20 8.31 17.13
CA PHE A 7 -1.32 8.68 16.01
C PHE A 7 -2.06 9.49 14.95
N LYS A 8 -3.30 9.13 14.61
CA LYS A 8 -4.12 9.91 13.67
C LYS A 8 -4.28 11.36 14.12
N GLN A 9 -4.64 11.58 15.39
CA GLN A 9 -4.76 12.92 15.96
C GLN A 9 -3.43 13.68 15.97
N TYR A 10 -2.33 13.00 16.29
CA TYR A 10 -1.00 13.61 16.26
C TYR A 10 -0.62 14.11 14.85
N PHE A 11 -0.75 13.26 13.83
CA PHE A 11 -0.39 13.66 12.46
C PHE A 11 -1.31 14.73 11.88
N GLN A 12 -2.58 14.78 12.30
CA GLN A 12 -3.50 15.86 11.89
C GLN A 12 -3.05 17.24 12.36
N GLN A 13 -2.32 17.34 13.47
CA GLN A 13 -1.80 18.60 13.99
C GLN A 13 -0.53 19.08 13.26
N LEU A 14 0.10 18.20 12.48
CA LEU A 14 1.31 18.51 11.73
C LEU A 14 1.00 19.04 10.31
N PRO A 15 1.94 19.79 9.70
CA PRO A 15 1.88 20.14 8.28
C PRO A 15 1.80 18.90 7.39
N ASP A 16 1.18 19.06 6.21
CA ASP A 16 0.91 17.96 5.28
C ASP A 16 2.16 17.18 4.87
N CYS A 17 3.32 17.83 4.80
CA CYS A 17 4.59 17.17 4.45
C CYS A 17 5.06 16.12 5.47
N TYR A 18 4.47 16.07 6.67
CA TYR A 18 4.77 15.07 7.70
C TYR A 18 3.64 14.05 7.88
N ARG A 19 2.54 14.16 7.12
CA ARG A 19 1.40 13.24 7.24
C ARG A 19 1.70 11.97 6.43
N PRO A 20 1.71 10.79 7.06
CA PRO A 20 1.86 9.54 6.33
C PRO A 20 0.61 9.27 5.49
N ASP A 21 0.74 8.52 4.41
CA ASP A 21 -0.39 8.07 3.59
C ASP A 21 -1.36 7.17 4.40
N ALA A 22 -0.84 6.43 5.39
CA ALA A 22 -1.64 5.53 6.23
C ALA A 22 -1.18 5.49 7.69
N VAL A 23 -2.16 5.39 8.61
CA VAL A 23 -1.93 5.18 10.05
C VAL A 23 -2.67 3.93 10.52
N GLY A 24 -1.92 2.87 10.83
CA GLY A 24 -2.44 1.56 11.22
C GLY A 24 -2.55 0.57 10.05
N ILE A 25 -2.68 -0.71 10.39
CA ILE A 25 -2.71 -1.80 9.40
C ILE A 25 -3.90 -1.68 8.45
N LYS A 26 -5.10 -1.36 8.96
CA LYS A 26 -6.30 -1.27 8.12
C LYS A 26 -6.21 -0.15 7.08
N ASP A 27 -5.75 1.02 7.50
CA ASP A 27 -5.54 2.16 6.61
C ASP A 27 -4.46 1.83 5.55
N LEU A 28 -3.37 1.18 5.96
CA LEU A 28 -2.33 0.72 5.04
C LEU A 28 -2.89 -0.28 4.02
N GLU A 29 -3.68 -1.24 4.46
CA GLU A 29 -4.29 -2.21 3.56
C GLU A 29 -5.18 -1.52 2.52
N GLN A 30 -5.99 -0.54 2.94
CA GLN A 30 -6.86 0.22 2.04
C GLN A 30 -6.05 1.02 1.02
N VAL A 31 -5.07 1.80 1.48
CA VAL A 31 -4.22 2.61 0.59
C VAL A 31 -3.53 1.72 -0.44
N LEU A 32 -2.99 0.57 -0.04
CA LEU A 32 -2.34 -0.35 -0.97
C LEU A 32 -3.32 -0.95 -1.99
N ARG A 33 -4.56 -1.27 -1.59
CA ARG A 33 -5.61 -1.73 -2.52
C ARG A 33 -5.93 -0.65 -3.56
N ASP A 34 -6.07 0.59 -3.14
CA ASP A 34 -6.37 1.72 -4.03
C ASP A 34 -5.20 2.00 -4.99
N ARG A 35 -3.96 1.80 -4.55
CA ARG A 35 -2.77 1.92 -5.41
C ARG A 35 -2.71 0.78 -6.43
N ILE A 36 -3.06 -0.45 -6.04
CA ILE A 36 -3.18 -1.59 -6.95
C ILE A 36 -4.27 -1.33 -7.99
N GLU A 37 -5.46 -0.87 -7.58
CA GLU A 37 -6.56 -0.55 -8.49
C GLU A 37 -6.15 0.48 -9.54
N ARG A 38 -5.54 1.59 -9.09
CA ARG A 38 -5.02 2.63 -9.99
C ARG A 38 -3.97 2.08 -10.94
N TYR A 39 -3.04 1.28 -10.44
CA TYR A 39 -2.01 0.64 -11.25
C TYR A 39 -2.59 -0.22 -12.37
N LEU A 40 -3.59 -1.06 -12.07
CA LEU A 40 -4.24 -1.93 -13.06
C LEU A 40 -5.00 -1.15 -14.14
N ASN A 41 -5.45 0.07 -13.82
CA ASN A 41 -6.13 0.96 -14.74
C ASN A 41 -5.19 1.94 -15.46
N THR A 42 -3.90 1.96 -15.11
CA THR A 42 -2.90 2.85 -15.72
C THR A 42 -2.30 2.21 -16.97
N GLU A 43 -2.10 3.03 -17.99
CA GLU A 43 -1.32 2.69 -19.18
C GLU A 43 0.17 2.83 -18.89
N ILE A 44 0.91 1.74 -19.02
CA ILE A 44 2.35 1.65 -18.74
C ILE A 44 3.10 1.53 -20.06
N TYR A 45 4.08 2.42 -20.25
CA TYR A 45 4.96 2.44 -21.41
C TYR A 45 6.28 1.75 -21.08
N ILE A 46 6.42 0.47 -21.47
CA ILE A 46 7.64 -0.32 -21.24
C ILE A 46 8.29 -0.61 -22.59
N GLY A 47 9.02 0.37 -23.16
CA GLY A 47 9.85 0.19 -24.36
C GLY A 47 9.14 -0.26 -25.64
N ALA A 48 7.83 -0.51 -25.58
CA ALA A 48 6.99 -0.95 -26.68
C ALA A 48 6.24 0.22 -27.30
N SER A 49 5.91 0.09 -28.58
CA SER A 49 5.19 1.09 -29.36
C SER A 49 3.71 1.27 -28.95
N LYS A 50 3.19 0.39 -28.08
CA LYS A 50 1.84 0.51 -27.53
C LYS A 50 1.87 0.42 -25.99
N PRO A 51 1.14 1.29 -25.29
CA PRO A 51 1.00 1.16 -23.84
C PRO A 51 0.33 -0.17 -23.49
N MET A 52 0.76 -0.77 -22.39
CA MET A 52 0.13 -1.94 -21.80
C MET A 52 -0.56 -1.54 -20.51
N LYS A 53 -1.74 -2.09 -20.25
CA LYS A 53 -2.37 -1.91 -18.94
C LYS A 53 -1.51 -2.55 -17.85
N GLY A 54 -1.52 -1.96 -16.65
CA GLY A 54 -0.98 -2.61 -15.47
C GLY A 54 -1.58 -3.99 -15.28
N THR A 55 -0.73 -4.97 -14.99
CA THR A 55 -1.17 -6.34 -14.68
C THR A 55 -0.58 -6.79 -13.35
N TYR A 56 -1.23 -7.75 -12.69
CA TYR A 56 -0.68 -8.38 -11.50
C TYR A 56 0.69 -9.04 -11.75
N SER A 57 0.95 -9.52 -12.97
CA SER A 57 2.25 -10.08 -13.34
C SER A 57 3.33 -9.01 -13.34
N LEU A 58 3.08 -7.84 -13.95
CA LEU A 58 4.02 -6.72 -13.95
C LEU A 58 4.25 -6.17 -12.54
N LEU A 59 3.16 -6.01 -11.77
CA LEU A 59 3.27 -5.58 -10.38
C LEU A 59 4.06 -6.58 -9.53
N SER A 60 3.89 -7.88 -9.77
CA SER A 60 4.65 -8.93 -9.09
C SER A 60 6.15 -8.83 -9.38
N GLN A 61 6.51 -8.56 -10.65
CA GLN A 61 7.90 -8.36 -11.04
C GLN A 61 8.51 -7.11 -10.40
N GLY A 62 7.78 -6.00 -10.35
CA GLY A 62 8.27 -4.74 -9.78
C GLY A 62 8.36 -4.75 -8.25
N SER A 63 7.37 -5.32 -7.57
CA SER A 63 7.30 -5.32 -6.10
C SER A 63 7.98 -6.51 -5.43
N GLY A 64 8.26 -7.59 -6.18
CA GLY A 64 8.75 -8.85 -5.61
C GLY A 64 7.72 -9.57 -4.72
N VAL A 65 6.45 -9.17 -4.74
CA VAL A 65 5.34 -9.91 -4.12
C VAL A 65 4.74 -10.85 -5.16
N SER A 66 4.39 -12.08 -4.78
CA SER A 66 3.85 -13.02 -5.77
C SER A 66 2.51 -12.54 -6.34
N ARG A 67 2.29 -12.78 -7.63
CA ARG A 67 1.02 -12.50 -8.31
C ARG A 67 -0.19 -13.03 -7.56
N SER A 68 -0.09 -14.25 -7.01
CA SER A 68 -1.20 -14.88 -6.28
C SER A 68 -1.50 -14.17 -4.96
N TYR A 69 -0.47 -13.72 -4.23
CA TYR A 69 -0.69 -12.91 -3.03
C TYR A 69 -1.26 -11.54 -3.36
N ILE A 70 -0.80 -10.88 -4.42
CA ILE A 70 -1.35 -9.59 -4.86
C ILE A 70 -2.83 -9.74 -5.22
N TRP A 71 -3.19 -10.76 -5.99
CA TRP A 71 -4.58 -11.00 -6.37
C TRP A 71 -5.47 -11.31 -5.16
N LYS A 72 -5.03 -12.21 -4.27
CA LYS A 72 -5.76 -12.50 -3.01
C LYS A 72 -5.90 -11.24 -2.17
N PHE A 73 -4.82 -10.48 -2.07
CA PHE A 73 -4.79 -9.23 -1.34
C PHE A 73 -5.84 -8.31 -1.88
N PHE A 74 -5.79 -7.95 -3.17
CA PHE A 74 -6.79 -7.09 -3.84
C PHE A 74 -8.24 -7.53 -3.57
N ASN A 75 -8.52 -8.84 -3.58
CA ASN A 75 -9.86 -9.41 -3.32
C ASN A 75 -10.20 -9.59 -1.82
N GLY A 76 -9.81 -8.64 -0.98
CA GLY A 76 -10.21 -8.59 0.43
C GLY A 76 -9.45 -9.50 1.40
N LYS A 77 -8.42 -10.24 1.00
CA LYS A 77 -7.59 -10.99 1.97
C LYS A 77 -6.48 -10.11 2.53
N SER A 78 -6.16 -10.25 3.81
CA SER A 78 -4.94 -9.68 4.39
C SER A 78 -3.71 -10.49 3.98
N ILE A 79 -2.57 -9.82 3.90
CA ILE A 79 -1.25 -10.44 3.69
C ILE A 79 -0.31 -10.01 4.81
N CYS A 80 0.81 -10.71 4.97
CA CYS A 80 1.78 -10.35 6.01
C CYS A 80 2.37 -8.95 5.78
N LEU A 81 2.78 -8.30 6.86
CA LEU A 81 3.37 -6.96 6.83
C LEU A 81 4.59 -6.89 5.90
N THR A 82 5.40 -7.95 5.83
CA THR A 82 6.54 -8.01 4.89
C THR A 82 6.12 -7.80 3.43
N ASN A 83 5.00 -8.37 3.00
CA ASN A 83 4.50 -8.17 1.63
C ASN A 83 3.85 -6.79 1.47
N MET A 84 3.20 -6.27 2.52
CA MET A 84 2.70 -4.88 2.51
C MET A 84 3.84 -3.87 2.39
N ASN A 85 4.97 -4.10 3.06
CA ASN A 85 6.17 -3.25 2.97
C ASN A 85 6.72 -3.18 1.56
N ARG A 86 6.80 -4.33 0.88
CA ARG A 86 7.25 -4.40 -0.52
C ARG A 86 6.33 -3.64 -1.47
N LEU A 87 5.02 -3.73 -1.26
CA LEU A 87 4.06 -2.96 -2.05
C LEU A 87 4.13 -1.47 -1.72
N ALA A 88 4.31 -1.12 -0.44
CA ALA A 88 4.43 0.26 0.01
C ALA A 88 5.67 0.93 -0.60
N ASP A 89 6.82 0.25 -0.56
CA ASP A 89 8.06 0.70 -1.19
C ASP A 89 7.88 0.90 -2.71
N TYR A 90 7.31 -0.09 -3.39
CA TYR A 90 7.03 0.00 -4.83
C TYR A 90 6.13 1.19 -5.20
N PHE A 91 5.12 1.51 -4.37
CA PHE A 91 4.19 2.61 -4.61
C PHE A 91 4.60 3.94 -3.99
N GLY A 92 5.73 4.00 -3.27
CA GLY A 92 6.14 5.18 -2.50
C GLY A 92 5.15 5.57 -1.40
N VAL A 93 4.49 4.59 -0.78
CA VAL A 93 3.51 4.80 0.30
C VAL A 93 4.24 4.85 1.64
N THR A 94 4.08 5.97 2.34
CA THR A 94 4.56 6.18 3.70
C THR A 94 3.48 5.77 4.70
N TYR A 95 3.85 5.08 5.77
CA TYR A 95 2.87 4.62 6.74
C TYR A 95 3.44 4.53 8.15
N VAL A 96 2.56 4.57 9.14
CA VAL A 96 2.90 4.33 10.55
C VAL A 96 2.02 3.23 11.09
N VAL A 97 2.63 2.17 11.62
CA VAL A 97 1.93 1.06 12.28
C VAL A 97 2.51 0.92 13.68
N SER A 98 1.64 0.90 14.69
CA SER A 98 2.02 0.60 16.07
C SER A 98 1.61 -0.84 16.39
N ASN A 99 2.59 -1.66 16.79
CA ASN A 99 2.35 -3.01 17.31
C ASN A 99 2.54 -3.08 18.83
N PHE A 100 2.65 -1.94 19.52
CA PHE A 100 2.76 -1.95 20.97
C PHE A 100 1.42 -2.32 21.59
N PRO A 101 1.36 -3.32 22.50
CA PRO A 101 0.16 -3.56 23.28
C PRO A 101 -0.16 -2.28 24.05
N VAL A 102 -1.41 -1.85 23.97
CA VAL A 102 -1.92 -0.75 24.79
C VAL A 102 -2.07 -1.34 26.19
N GLU A 103 -1.17 -0.99 27.11
CA GLU A 103 -1.35 -1.21 28.54
C GLU A 103 -2.51 -0.36 29.09
#